data_AF-A0A950QE31-F1
#
_entry.id   AF-A0A950QE31-F1
#
_cell.length_a   1.000
_cell.length_b   1.000
_cell.length_c   1.000
_cell.angle_alpha   90.00
_cell.angle_beta   90.00
_cell.angle_gamma   90.00
#
_symmetry.space_group_name_H-M   'P 1'
#
loop_
_entity.id
_entity.type
_entity.pdbx_description
1 polymer ?
#
loop_
_entity_poly.entity_id
_entity_poly.type
_entity_poly.pdbx_seq_one_letter_code
_entity_poly.pdbx_strand_id
1 'polypeptide(L)'
;KERDDNKQLFSPKSGAKLIDDLKRLEKSFPEAVSKLRELSKVEAEDLLVLIAGGPADDNSPIAMRKAAEAVYTSAGALRLALAQKYKEKHGAFKKAGTADDYRFLWVTDFPMFEYDDKEGRWNAAHHPFTSPHEEDFGKLMSDPGAVRSLAYDVVLNGTELGSGSIRIHRQDIQQQIFNALGMSVEEARSRFGFFLEALEYGTPPHGGIALGLDRIVMILAGAESLREVIPFPKTAKAVDLMVDAPTPVSPAQLKELGISVKT
;
A
#
# COMPACT_ATOMS: atom_id res chain seq x y z
N LYS A 1 8.38 -22.28 -24.79
CA LYS A 1 7.31 -22.85 -23.93
C LYS A 1 7.28 -22.17 -22.57
N GLU A 2 8.17 -22.49 -21.60
CA GLU A 2 8.08 -21.87 -20.26
C GLU A 2 8.23 -20.34 -20.27
N ARG A 3 9.10 -19.82 -21.15
CA ARG A 3 9.24 -18.38 -21.41
C ARG A 3 7.95 -17.73 -21.92
N ASP A 4 7.28 -18.36 -22.89
CA ASP A 4 6.05 -17.84 -23.49
C ASP A 4 4.89 -17.86 -22.48
N ASP A 5 4.83 -18.90 -21.64
CA ASP A 5 3.88 -18.99 -20.54
C ASP A 5 4.09 -17.87 -19.51
N ASN A 6 5.35 -17.51 -19.21
CA ASN A 6 5.68 -16.43 -18.26
C ASN A 6 5.26 -15.05 -18.80
N LYS A 7 5.37 -14.82 -20.12
CA LYS A 7 4.89 -13.57 -20.74
C LYS A 7 3.40 -13.35 -20.55
N GLN A 8 2.60 -14.41 -20.57
CA GLN A 8 1.15 -14.31 -20.39
C GLN A 8 0.75 -13.90 -18.98
N LEU A 9 1.63 -14.10 -17.99
CA LEU A 9 1.42 -13.68 -16.60
C LEU A 9 1.75 -12.20 -16.38
N PHE A 10 2.42 -11.55 -17.32
CA PHE A 10 2.79 -10.15 -17.20
C PHE A 10 1.64 -9.25 -17.63
N SER A 11 1.12 -8.48 -16.68
CA SER A 11 0.16 -7.40 -16.95
C SER A 11 0.91 -6.07 -16.94
N PRO A 12 1.09 -5.40 -18.10
CA PRO A 12 1.77 -4.12 -18.15
C PRO A 12 0.91 -3.05 -17.46
N LYS A 13 1.35 -2.57 -16.29
CA LYS A 13 0.81 -1.34 -15.71
C LYS A 13 1.67 -0.15 -16.17
N SER A 14 1.00 0.94 -16.55
CA SER A 14 1.60 2.25 -16.78
C SER A 14 2.89 2.23 -17.62
N GLY A 15 2.88 1.49 -18.74
CA GLY A 15 3.98 1.50 -19.71
C GLY A 15 5.18 0.59 -19.40
N ALA A 16 5.15 -0.19 -18.32
CA ALA A 16 6.21 -1.16 -18.01
C ALA A 16 6.30 -2.25 -19.10
N LYS A 17 7.54 -2.63 -19.45
CA LYS A 17 7.86 -3.65 -20.46
C LYS A 17 8.61 -4.80 -19.85
N LEU A 18 8.21 -6.00 -20.24
CA LEU A 18 8.91 -7.24 -19.92
C LEU A 18 9.98 -7.54 -20.97
N ILE A 19 11.22 -7.78 -20.52
CA ILE A 19 12.33 -8.22 -21.35
C ILE A 19 12.85 -9.53 -20.76
N ASP A 20 12.63 -10.62 -21.49
CA ASP A 20 12.97 -11.99 -21.08
C ASP A 20 13.86 -12.72 -22.11
N ASP A 21 14.34 -12.01 -23.13
CA ASP A 21 15.29 -12.50 -24.12
C ASP A 21 16.66 -11.83 -23.93
N LEU A 22 17.39 -12.31 -22.93
CA LEU A 22 18.70 -11.76 -22.58
C LEU A 22 19.75 -12.01 -23.67
N LYS A 23 19.66 -13.12 -24.42
CA LYS A 23 20.59 -13.38 -25.54
C LYS A 23 20.45 -12.32 -26.62
N ARG A 24 19.22 -11.88 -26.91
CA ARG A 24 18.98 -10.76 -27.82
C ARG A 24 19.51 -9.46 -27.24
N LEU A 25 19.31 -9.21 -25.95
CA LEU A 25 19.80 -8.00 -25.28
C LEU A 25 21.33 -7.93 -25.27
N GLU A 26 22.00 -9.04 -25.02
CA GLU A 26 23.46 -9.19 -24.94
C GLU A 26 24.14 -8.91 -26.28
N LYS A 27 23.50 -9.27 -27.40
CA LYS A 27 24.00 -8.91 -28.75
C LYS A 27 24.04 -7.41 -28.97
N SER A 28 23.10 -6.66 -28.41
CA SER A 28 22.99 -5.21 -28.59
C SER A 28 23.68 -4.41 -27.49
N PHE A 29 23.74 -4.96 -26.27
CA PHE A 29 24.25 -4.29 -25.06
C PHE A 29 25.04 -5.27 -24.16
N PRO A 30 26.19 -5.78 -24.64
CA PRO A 30 26.93 -6.84 -23.93
C PRO A 30 27.43 -6.39 -22.55
N GLU A 31 27.94 -5.17 -22.43
CA GLU A 31 28.41 -4.61 -21.16
C GLU A 31 27.28 -4.46 -20.13
N ALA A 32 26.10 -4.02 -20.57
CA ALA A 32 24.95 -3.88 -19.69
C ALA A 32 24.47 -5.24 -19.16
N VAL A 33 24.44 -6.27 -20.01
CA VAL A 33 24.07 -7.63 -19.59
C VAL A 33 25.11 -8.22 -18.63
N SER A 34 26.41 -7.99 -18.88
CA SER A 34 27.48 -8.41 -17.96
C SER A 34 27.30 -7.78 -16.57
N LYS A 35 27.07 -6.47 -16.51
CA LYS A 35 26.81 -5.75 -15.25
C LYS A 35 25.53 -6.21 -14.56
N LEU A 36 24.47 -6.49 -15.33
CA LEU A 36 23.22 -7.02 -14.78
C LEU A 36 23.43 -8.39 -14.12
N ARG A 37 24.20 -9.28 -14.75
CA ARG A 37 24.53 -10.60 -14.17
C ARG A 37 25.35 -10.45 -12.89
N GLU A 38 26.32 -9.55 -12.88
CA GLU A 38 27.12 -9.24 -11.68
C GLU A 38 26.25 -8.73 -10.53
N LEU A 39 25.38 -7.75 -10.79
CA LEU A 39 24.52 -7.16 -9.77
C LEU A 39 23.44 -8.13 -9.25
N SER A 40 22.88 -8.95 -10.13
CA SER A 40 21.83 -9.91 -9.77
C SER A 40 22.36 -11.20 -9.18
N LYS A 41 23.66 -11.50 -9.33
CA LYS A 41 24.32 -12.73 -8.87
C LYS A 41 23.62 -14.00 -9.38
N VAL A 42 23.04 -13.93 -10.58
CA VAL A 42 22.37 -15.06 -11.22
C VAL A 42 23.39 -15.99 -11.87
N GLU A 43 23.20 -17.29 -11.68
CA GLU A 43 24.01 -18.32 -12.30
C GLU A 43 23.57 -18.57 -13.75
N ALA A 44 24.35 -19.37 -14.49
CA ALA A 44 24.11 -19.59 -15.93
C ALA A 44 22.73 -20.21 -16.24
N GLU A 45 22.20 -21.04 -15.34
CA GLU A 45 20.93 -21.75 -15.48
C GLU A 45 19.73 -21.00 -14.88
N ASP A 46 19.97 -19.86 -14.21
CA ASP A 46 18.91 -19.10 -13.58
C ASP A 46 18.07 -18.33 -14.61
N LEU A 47 16.77 -18.24 -14.34
CA LEU A 47 15.87 -17.37 -15.09
C LEU A 47 16.07 -15.92 -14.65
N LEU A 48 16.71 -15.12 -15.49
CA LEU A 48 16.77 -13.66 -15.33
C LEU A 48 15.72 -12.98 -16.22
N VAL A 49 14.84 -12.20 -15.59
CA VAL A 49 13.78 -11.42 -16.22
C VAL A 49 13.97 -9.95 -15.87
N LEU A 50 13.90 -9.08 -16.87
CA LEU A 50 14.03 -7.64 -16.69
C LEU A 50 12.67 -6.99 -16.91
N ILE A 51 12.31 -6.06 -16.02
CA ILE A 51 11.16 -5.19 -16.20
C ILE A 51 11.68 -3.77 -16.24
N ALA A 52 11.39 -3.08 -17.35
CA ALA A 52 11.85 -1.73 -17.60
C ALA A 52 10.65 -0.80 -17.77
N GLY A 53 10.76 0.40 -17.22
CA GLY A 53 9.79 1.47 -17.45
C GLY A 53 10.04 2.15 -18.80
N GLY A 54 9.01 2.79 -19.35
CA GLY A 54 9.21 3.84 -20.34
C GLY A 54 9.91 5.05 -19.72
N PRO A 55 10.41 6.00 -20.54
CA PRO A 55 10.81 7.30 -20.01
C PRO A 55 9.63 7.93 -19.26
N ALA A 56 9.91 8.66 -18.18
CA ALA A 56 8.90 9.47 -17.53
C ALA A 56 8.36 10.52 -18.52
N ASP A 57 7.10 10.90 -18.38
CA ASP A 57 6.45 11.87 -19.28
C ASP A 57 7.19 13.22 -19.27
N ASP A 58 7.77 13.58 -18.13
CA ASP A 58 8.69 14.69 -17.95
C ASP A 58 9.74 14.40 -16.84
N ASN A 59 10.63 15.36 -16.59
CA ASN A 59 11.65 15.27 -15.56
C ASN A 59 11.17 15.75 -14.18
N SER A 60 9.87 15.93 -13.95
CA SER A 60 9.36 16.29 -12.64
C SER A 60 9.56 15.13 -11.64
N PRO A 61 9.81 15.42 -10.35
CA PRO A 61 9.93 14.38 -9.33
C PRO A 61 8.72 13.43 -9.27
N ILE A 62 7.51 13.97 -9.51
CA ILE A 62 6.26 13.20 -9.51
C ILE A 62 6.25 12.20 -10.68
N ALA A 63 6.57 12.65 -11.90
CA ALA A 63 6.60 11.78 -13.07
C ALA A 63 7.67 10.68 -12.96
N MET A 64 8.86 11.03 -12.46
CA MET A 64 9.92 10.06 -12.21
C MET A 64 9.51 8.99 -11.19
N ARG A 65 8.88 9.40 -10.07
CA ARG A 65 8.40 8.47 -9.05
C ARG A 65 7.36 7.50 -9.58
N LYS A 66 6.40 7.99 -10.37
CA LYS A 66 5.37 7.14 -11.00
C LYS A 66 5.96 6.13 -11.98
N ALA A 67 6.92 6.55 -12.79
CA ALA A 67 7.61 5.65 -13.71
C ALA A 67 8.31 4.51 -12.94
N ALA A 68 8.96 4.82 -11.82
CA ALA A 68 9.56 3.82 -10.94
C ALA A 68 8.50 2.90 -10.29
N GLU A 69 7.42 3.47 -9.75
CA GLU A 69 6.34 2.73 -9.11
C GLU A 69 5.66 1.74 -10.08
N ALA A 70 5.45 2.14 -11.33
CA ALA A 70 4.93 1.29 -12.38
C ALA A 70 5.78 0.04 -12.60
N VAL A 71 7.11 0.21 -12.61
CA VAL A 71 8.08 -0.89 -12.73
C VAL A 71 8.01 -1.80 -11.52
N TYR A 72 8.09 -1.26 -10.30
CA TYR A 72 8.07 -2.05 -9.07
C TYR A 72 6.76 -2.81 -8.89
N THR A 73 5.63 -2.18 -9.19
CA THR A 73 4.31 -2.80 -9.11
C THR A 73 4.18 -3.94 -10.11
N SER A 74 4.58 -3.72 -11.37
CA SER A 74 4.52 -4.76 -12.41
C SER A 74 5.47 -5.92 -12.09
N ALA A 75 6.66 -5.63 -11.55
CA ALA A 75 7.63 -6.64 -11.13
C ALA A 75 7.15 -7.44 -9.93
N GLY A 76 6.58 -6.78 -8.92
CA GLY A 76 5.97 -7.43 -7.76
C GLY A 76 4.83 -8.37 -8.17
N ALA A 77 3.95 -7.91 -9.07
CA ALA A 77 2.85 -8.73 -9.59
C ALA A 77 3.34 -9.96 -10.36
N LEU A 78 4.31 -9.78 -11.27
CA LEU A 78 4.89 -10.91 -12.01
C LEU A 78 5.58 -11.90 -11.06
N ARG A 79 6.34 -11.41 -10.07
CA ARG A 79 7.00 -12.24 -9.05
C ARG A 79 6.00 -13.12 -8.32
N LEU A 80 4.85 -12.57 -7.91
CA LEU A 80 3.80 -13.33 -7.23
C LEU A 80 3.13 -14.35 -8.16
N ALA A 81 2.85 -13.98 -9.41
CA ALA A 81 2.27 -14.89 -10.40
C ALA A 81 3.21 -16.07 -10.71
N LEU A 82 4.51 -15.81 -10.85
CA LEU A 82 5.53 -16.85 -11.02
C LEU A 82 5.61 -17.76 -9.78
N ALA A 83 5.61 -17.19 -8.58
CA ALA A 83 5.62 -17.97 -7.34
C ALA A 83 4.41 -18.92 -7.26
N GLN A 84 3.22 -18.45 -7.64
CA GLN A 84 2.01 -19.28 -7.69
C GLN A 84 2.12 -20.40 -8.75
N LYS A 85 2.59 -20.08 -9.96
CA LYS A 85 2.85 -21.08 -11.01
C LYS A 85 3.84 -22.16 -10.53
N TYR A 86 4.95 -21.78 -9.90
CA TYR A 86 5.95 -22.72 -9.41
C TYR A 86 5.45 -23.54 -8.21
N LYS A 87 4.61 -22.96 -7.35
CA LYS A 87 3.90 -23.69 -6.30
C LYS A 87 3.03 -24.80 -6.89
N GLU A 88 2.22 -24.50 -7.90
CA GLU A 88 1.31 -25.47 -8.53
C GLU A 88 2.04 -26.55 -9.34
N LYS A 89 3.02 -26.15 -10.15
CA LYS A 89 3.70 -27.07 -11.10
C LYS A 89 4.80 -27.90 -10.44
N HIS A 90 5.51 -27.35 -9.46
CA HIS A 90 6.70 -27.97 -8.86
C HIS A 90 6.56 -28.24 -7.37
N GLY A 91 5.44 -27.87 -6.74
CA GLY A 91 5.27 -28.01 -5.29
C GLY A 91 6.24 -27.14 -4.49
N ALA A 92 6.66 -26.00 -5.05
CA ALA A 92 7.46 -25.01 -4.34
C ALA A 92 6.67 -24.38 -3.17
N PHE A 93 7.38 -23.88 -2.15
CA PHE A 93 6.77 -23.17 -1.00
C PHE A 93 5.77 -23.99 -0.18
N LYS A 94 5.97 -25.31 -0.08
CA LYS A 94 5.18 -26.16 0.83
C LYS A 94 5.40 -25.72 2.28
N LYS A 95 4.29 -25.58 3.00
CA LYS A 95 4.29 -25.27 4.43
C LYS A 95 4.60 -26.54 5.23
N ALA A 96 5.48 -26.43 6.22
CA ALA A 96 5.88 -27.53 7.10
C ALA A 96 4.96 -27.71 8.33
N GLY A 97 4.03 -26.78 8.57
CA GLY A 97 3.21 -26.71 9.78
C GLY A 97 3.98 -26.20 11.00
N THR A 98 5.08 -25.46 10.79
CA THR A 98 5.97 -25.01 11.87
C THR A 98 6.09 -23.48 11.89
N ALA A 99 6.76 -22.95 12.93
CA ALA A 99 7.04 -21.53 13.03
C ALA A 99 7.76 -20.96 11.79
N ASP A 100 8.52 -21.79 11.07
CA ASP A 100 9.22 -21.39 9.85
C ASP A 100 8.29 -21.05 8.67
N ASP A 101 7.01 -21.41 8.73
CA ASP A 101 6.06 -21.02 7.69
C ASP A 101 5.62 -19.56 7.82
N TYR A 102 5.95 -18.89 8.93
CA TYR A 102 5.58 -17.52 9.20
C TYR A 102 6.77 -16.59 8.97
N ARG A 103 6.69 -15.81 7.89
CA ARG A 103 7.69 -14.79 7.53
C ARG A 103 7.14 -13.41 7.86
N PHE A 104 7.43 -12.96 9.08
CA PHE A 104 7.12 -11.61 9.54
C PHE A 104 8.16 -10.62 9.04
N LEU A 105 7.71 -9.41 8.72
CA LEU A 105 8.56 -8.26 8.48
C LEU A 105 7.84 -6.97 8.86
N TRP A 106 8.64 -5.96 9.17
CA TRP A 106 8.18 -4.58 9.29
C TRP A 106 8.47 -3.84 7.99
N VAL A 107 7.47 -3.13 7.48
CA VAL A 107 7.67 -2.12 6.45
C VAL A 107 7.66 -0.77 7.16
N THR A 108 8.70 0.03 6.96
CA THR A 108 8.89 1.35 7.59
C THR A 108 9.20 2.39 6.51
N ASP A 109 9.34 3.64 6.93
CA ASP A 109 9.73 4.76 6.06
C ASP A 109 8.74 4.99 4.91
N PHE A 110 7.45 4.77 5.18
CA PHE A 110 6.38 5.10 4.27
C PHE A 110 6.39 6.61 3.96
N PRO A 111 5.96 7.03 2.75
CA PRO A 111 5.78 8.44 2.47
C PRO A 111 4.71 9.05 3.38
N MET A 112 4.90 10.32 3.75
CA MET A 112 3.90 11.08 4.51
C MET A 112 2.69 11.44 3.64
N PHE A 113 2.94 11.76 2.36
CA PHE A 113 1.94 12.22 1.42
C PHE A 113 1.93 11.35 0.15
N GLU A 114 0.75 11.22 -0.44
CA GLU A 114 0.54 10.67 -1.77
C GLU A 114 -0.09 11.75 -2.67
N TYR A 115 0.32 11.81 -3.93
CA TYR A 115 -0.21 12.81 -4.86
C TYR A 115 -1.41 12.23 -5.62
N ASP A 116 -2.55 12.93 -5.57
CA ASP A 116 -3.73 12.60 -6.36
C ASP A 116 -3.73 13.37 -7.67
N ASP A 117 -3.56 12.66 -8.78
CA ASP A 117 -3.55 13.24 -10.12
C ASP A 117 -4.90 13.78 -10.58
N LYS A 118 -6.00 13.18 -10.10
CA LYS A 118 -7.34 13.59 -10.50
C LYS A 118 -7.72 14.89 -9.83
N GLU A 119 -7.33 15.05 -8.57
CA GLU A 119 -7.63 16.24 -7.77
C GLU A 119 -6.51 17.28 -7.82
N GLY A 120 -5.31 16.92 -8.30
CA GLY A 120 -4.16 17.81 -8.42
C GLY A 120 -3.63 18.27 -7.05
N ARG A 121 -3.71 17.43 -6.02
CA ARG A 121 -3.34 17.78 -4.64
C ARG A 121 -2.71 16.61 -3.89
N TRP A 122 -2.01 16.93 -2.81
CA TRP A 122 -1.48 15.94 -1.88
C TRP A 122 -2.57 15.45 -0.91
N ASN A 123 -2.59 14.15 -0.69
CA ASN A 123 -3.36 13.46 0.35
C ASN A 123 -2.41 12.85 1.37
N ALA A 124 -2.92 12.56 2.57
CA ALA A 124 -2.15 11.82 3.56
C ALA A 124 -2.08 10.36 3.12
N ALA A 125 -0.88 9.78 3.04
CA ALA A 125 -0.72 8.39 2.61
C ALA A 125 -1.30 7.38 3.61
N HIS A 126 -1.47 7.78 4.88
CA HIS A 126 -2.10 6.97 5.94
C HIS A 126 -3.27 7.73 6.58
N HIS A 127 -2.96 8.65 7.48
CA HIS A 127 -3.91 9.57 8.07
C HIS A 127 -3.17 10.86 8.46
N PRO A 128 -3.86 12.01 8.58
CA PRO A 128 -3.20 13.32 8.70
C PRO A 128 -2.56 13.58 10.07
N PHE A 129 -2.62 12.61 10.98
CA PHE A 129 -2.08 12.67 12.35
C PHE A 129 -0.77 11.90 12.54
N THR A 130 -0.28 11.27 11.47
CA THR A 130 1.00 10.56 11.46
C THR A 130 2.16 11.56 11.52
N SER A 131 3.13 11.33 12.40
CA SER A 131 4.31 12.17 12.49
C SER A 131 5.24 11.94 11.28
N PRO A 132 5.77 13.02 10.66
CA PRO A 132 6.90 12.89 9.77
C PRO A 132 8.17 12.54 10.54
N HIS A 133 9.21 12.12 9.83
CA HIS A 133 10.57 12.14 10.37
C HIS A 133 10.98 13.60 10.63
N GLU A 134 11.60 13.86 11.79
CA GLU A 134 12.02 15.22 12.16
C GLU A 134 13.00 15.84 11.15
N GLU A 135 13.89 15.02 10.59
CA GLU A 135 14.84 15.39 9.53
C GLU A 135 14.15 15.94 8.27
N ASP A 136 12.88 15.57 8.05
CA ASP A 136 12.11 15.94 6.87
C ASP A 136 11.13 17.10 7.12
N PHE A 137 11.08 17.67 8.34
CA PHE A 137 10.17 18.78 8.66
C PHE A 137 10.34 19.99 7.73
N GLY A 138 11.58 20.31 7.36
CA GLY A 138 11.88 21.41 6.44
C GLY A 138 11.33 21.21 5.02
N LYS A 139 10.93 19.98 4.66
CA LYS A 139 10.43 19.62 3.32
C LYS A 139 8.91 19.61 3.22
N LEU A 140 8.18 19.74 4.34
CA LEU A 140 6.72 19.61 4.40
C LEU A 140 5.97 20.48 3.38
N MET A 141 6.50 21.69 3.09
CA MET A 141 5.92 22.60 2.11
C MET A 141 6.70 22.67 0.79
N SER A 142 8.02 22.46 0.83
CA SER A 142 8.88 22.66 -0.35
C SER A 142 8.98 21.42 -1.25
N ASP A 143 8.97 20.22 -0.65
CA ASP A 143 9.03 18.94 -1.35
C ASP A 143 8.26 17.86 -0.55
N PRO A 144 6.91 17.93 -0.54
CA PRO A 144 6.09 16.98 0.20
C PRO A 144 6.33 15.52 -0.22
N GLY A 145 6.72 15.30 -1.49
CA GLY A 145 6.97 13.97 -2.03
C GLY A 145 8.16 13.25 -1.39
N ALA A 146 9.12 13.99 -0.84
CA ALA A 146 10.31 13.44 -0.18
C ALA A 146 10.14 13.25 1.33
N VAL A 147 9.01 13.64 1.92
CA VAL A 147 8.78 13.54 3.36
C VAL A 147 8.44 12.10 3.73
N ARG A 148 9.28 11.51 4.58
CA ARG A 148 9.00 10.20 5.19
C ARG A 148 8.13 10.35 6.44
N SER A 149 7.32 9.34 6.70
CA SER A 149 6.50 9.21 7.88
C SER A 149 7.05 8.18 8.85
N LEU A 150 6.81 8.41 10.14
CA LEU A 150 7.01 7.43 11.21
C LEU A 150 5.85 6.43 11.27
N ALA A 151 5.37 5.99 10.10
CA ALA A 151 4.38 4.93 9.94
C ALA A 151 5.08 3.60 9.67
N TYR A 152 4.40 2.53 10.07
CA TYR A 152 4.91 1.18 9.97
C TYR A 152 3.79 0.15 9.85
N ASP A 153 4.04 -0.87 9.04
CA ASP A 153 3.15 -2.01 8.87
C ASP A 153 3.85 -3.29 9.31
N VAL A 154 3.12 -4.14 10.03
CA VAL A 154 3.51 -5.53 10.27
C VAL A 154 2.90 -6.41 9.20
N VAL A 155 3.74 -7.09 8.43
CA VAL A 155 3.33 -7.95 7.32
C VAL A 155 3.72 -9.39 7.63
N LEU A 156 2.81 -10.32 7.35
CA LEU A 156 3.03 -11.75 7.45
C LEU A 156 2.75 -12.42 6.12
N ASN A 157 3.76 -13.09 5.55
CA ASN A 157 3.62 -13.85 4.31
C ASN A 157 3.02 -13.03 3.15
N GLY A 158 3.35 -11.73 3.09
CA GLY A 158 2.83 -10.81 2.08
C GLY A 158 1.43 -10.27 2.34
N THR A 159 0.87 -10.53 3.52
CA THR A 159 -0.41 -9.96 3.97
C THR A 159 -0.17 -9.01 5.13
N GLU A 160 -0.65 -7.77 5.02
CA GLU A 160 -0.66 -6.81 6.12
C GLU A 160 -1.48 -7.34 7.30
N LEU A 161 -0.90 -7.41 8.49
CA LEU A 161 -1.60 -7.78 9.72
C LEU A 161 -2.04 -6.57 10.54
N GLY A 162 -1.40 -5.43 10.34
CA GLY A 162 -1.73 -4.22 11.05
C GLY A 162 -0.79 -3.08 10.68
N SER A 163 -1.26 -1.88 10.97
CA SER A 163 -0.59 -0.62 10.65
C SER A 163 -0.60 0.30 11.87
N GLY A 164 0.42 1.11 11.99
CA GLY A 164 0.59 2.05 13.09
C GLY A 164 1.45 3.24 12.69
N SER A 165 1.47 4.25 13.55
CA SER A 165 2.44 5.33 13.42
C SER A 165 2.69 6.03 14.75
N ILE A 166 3.83 6.70 14.82
CA ILE A 166 4.05 7.76 15.81
C ILE A 166 3.15 8.94 15.45
N ARG A 167 2.51 9.52 16.46
CA ARG A 167 1.52 10.59 16.27
C ARG A 167 2.15 11.95 16.47
N ILE A 168 1.60 12.93 15.78
CA ILE A 168 1.98 14.33 15.97
C ILE A 168 1.47 14.77 17.35
N HIS A 169 2.38 15.31 18.15
CA HIS A 169 2.08 15.90 19.46
C HIS A 169 2.37 17.42 19.48
N ARG A 170 2.82 17.97 18.35
CA ARG A 170 3.19 19.38 18.17
C ARG A 170 2.21 20.08 17.23
N GLN A 171 1.57 21.14 17.73
CA GLN A 171 0.56 21.89 16.98
C GLN A 171 1.14 22.57 15.74
N ASP A 172 2.35 23.12 15.82
CA ASP A 172 3.00 23.82 14.72
C ASP A 172 3.30 22.88 13.54
N ILE A 173 3.67 21.62 13.84
CA ILE A 173 3.88 20.58 12.83
C ILE A 173 2.53 20.09 12.26
N GLN A 174 1.52 19.87 13.10
CA GLN A 174 0.19 19.48 12.65
C GLN A 174 -0.42 20.50 11.68
N GLN A 175 -0.24 21.80 11.96
CA GLN A 175 -0.72 22.87 11.10
C GLN A 175 0.01 22.89 9.75
N GLN A 176 1.33 22.68 9.71
CA GLN A 176 2.08 22.59 8.45
C GLN A 176 1.60 21.41 7.60
N ILE A 177 1.29 20.27 8.23
CA ILE A 177 0.76 19.10 7.54
C ILE A 177 -0.63 19.38 6.96
N PHE A 178 -1.52 20.02 7.71
CA PHE A 178 -2.82 20.42 7.17
C PHE A 178 -2.70 21.40 6.01
N ASN A 179 -1.77 22.35 6.09
CA ASN A 179 -1.50 23.28 4.98
C ASN A 179 -0.97 22.54 3.75
N ALA A 180 -0.07 21.57 3.91
CA ALA A 180 0.44 20.73 2.82
C ALA A 180 -0.66 19.87 2.15
N LEU A 181 -1.67 19.47 2.92
CA LEU A 181 -2.87 18.78 2.44
C LEU A 181 -3.92 19.72 1.81
N GLY A 182 -3.66 21.03 1.79
CA GLY A 182 -4.56 22.03 1.23
C GLY A 182 -5.74 22.41 2.12
N MET A 183 -5.73 22.04 3.41
CA MET A 183 -6.77 22.44 4.36
C MET A 183 -6.52 23.86 4.87
N SER A 184 -7.56 24.70 4.87
CA SER A 184 -7.52 26.01 5.51
C SER A 184 -7.53 25.88 7.04
N VAL A 185 -7.15 26.95 7.74
CA VAL A 185 -7.21 26.99 9.21
C VAL A 185 -8.65 26.83 9.70
N GLU A 186 -9.60 27.43 9.01
CA GLU A 186 -11.03 27.36 9.31
C GLU A 186 -11.57 25.95 9.12
N GLU A 187 -11.19 25.28 8.03
CA GLU A 187 -11.56 23.89 7.78
C GLU A 187 -10.96 22.96 8.84
N ALA A 188 -9.66 23.11 9.12
CA ALA A 188 -8.97 22.31 10.12
C ALA A 188 -9.61 22.47 11.52
N ARG A 189 -9.97 23.70 11.91
CA ARG A 189 -10.67 23.96 13.18
C ARG A 189 -12.08 23.39 13.20
N SER A 190 -12.83 23.52 12.10
CA SER A 190 -14.19 22.98 12.00
C SER A 190 -14.23 21.45 12.14
N ARG A 191 -13.26 20.75 11.53
CA ARG A 191 -13.20 19.28 11.51
C ARG A 191 -12.49 18.69 12.73
N PHE A 192 -11.42 19.34 13.19
CA PHE A 192 -10.47 18.78 14.16
C PHE A 192 -10.16 19.73 15.33
N GLY A 193 -10.96 20.78 15.54
CA GLY A 193 -10.71 21.81 16.56
C GLY A 193 -10.49 21.25 17.96
N PHE A 194 -11.33 20.31 18.40
CA PHE A 194 -11.18 19.66 19.71
C PHE A 194 -9.84 18.93 19.87
N PHE A 195 -9.33 18.33 18.78
CA PHE A 195 -8.06 17.61 18.77
C PHE A 195 -6.88 18.59 18.75
N LEU A 196 -6.98 19.65 17.93
CA LEU A 196 -5.97 20.70 17.87
C LEU A 196 -5.80 21.41 19.21
N GLU A 197 -6.90 21.69 19.92
CA GLU A 197 -6.87 22.28 21.25
C GLU A 197 -6.21 21.33 22.27
N ALA A 198 -6.48 20.02 22.19
CA ALA A 198 -5.85 19.04 23.07
C ALA A 198 -4.31 19.02 22.96
N LEU A 199 -3.76 19.32 21.77
CA LEU A 199 -2.31 19.42 21.57
C LEU A 199 -1.68 20.57 22.38
N GLU A 200 -2.43 21.62 22.70
CA GLU A 200 -1.95 22.80 23.44
C GLU A 200 -1.74 22.52 24.94
N TYR A 201 -2.42 21.52 25.49
CA TYR A 201 -2.36 21.18 26.93
C TYR A 201 -1.21 20.22 27.28
N GLY A 202 -0.15 20.18 26.47
CA GLY A 202 1.04 19.36 26.74
C GLY A 202 0.85 17.88 26.39
N THR A 203 0.33 17.60 25.20
CA THR A 203 0.21 16.22 24.69
C THR A 203 1.61 15.58 24.60
N PRO A 204 1.85 14.42 25.25
CA PRO A 204 3.15 13.75 25.19
C PRO A 204 3.39 13.12 23.81
N PRO A 205 4.66 12.84 23.44
CA PRO A 205 4.95 11.95 22.32
C PRO A 205 4.24 10.61 22.51
N HIS A 206 3.46 10.19 21.52
CA HIS A 206 2.65 8.99 21.57
C HIS A 206 2.61 8.29 20.21
N GLY A 207 2.29 7.01 20.22
CA GLY A 207 2.25 6.16 19.04
C GLY A 207 1.35 4.97 19.32
N GLY A 208 0.97 4.27 18.26
CA GLY A 208 0.13 3.09 18.41
C GLY A 208 0.15 2.21 17.17
N ILE A 209 -0.59 1.11 17.26
CA ILE A 209 -0.78 0.16 16.18
C ILE A 209 -2.18 -0.44 16.29
N ALA A 210 -2.79 -0.74 15.16
CA ALA A 210 -4.04 -1.49 15.09
C ALA A 210 -3.77 -2.81 14.34
N LEU A 211 -4.15 -3.93 14.96
CA LEU A 211 -4.02 -5.25 14.37
C LEU A 211 -5.38 -5.74 13.84
N GLY A 212 -5.38 -6.30 12.65
CA GLY A 212 -6.53 -6.98 12.06
C GLY A 212 -6.75 -8.33 12.72
N LEU A 213 -7.48 -8.36 13.84
CA LEU A 213 -7.75 -9.57 14.61
C LEU A 213 -8.34 -10.69 13.76
N ASP A 214 -9.39 -10.40 12.97
CA ASP A 214 -10.04 -11.39 12.11
C ASP A 214 -9.07 -12.03 11.13
N ARG A 215 -8.12 -11.24 10.61
CA ARG A 215 -7.10 -11.70 9.67
C ARG A 215 -6.06 -12.58 10.37
N ILE A 216 -5.67 -12.24 11.59
CA ILE A 216 -4.80 -13.08 12.42
C ILE A 216 -5.48 -14.43 12.67
N VAL A 217 -6.75 -14.42 13.09
CA VAL A 217 -7.52 -15.65 13.33
C VAL A 217 -7.65 -16.47 12.05
N MET A 218 -7.97 -15.85 10.91
CA MET A 218 -8.06 -16.51 9.60
C MET A 218 -6.75 -17.23 9.24
N ILE A 219 -5.60 -16.56 9.41
CA ILE A 219 -4.29 -17.14 9.10
C ILE A 219 -3.95 -18.29 10.05
N LEU A 220 -4.23 -18.15 11.35
CA LEU A 220 -3.97 -19.19 12.35
C LEU A 220 -4.88 -20.41 12.16
N ALA A 221 -6.13 -20.21 11.74
CA ALA A 221 -7.07 -21.27 11.41
C ALA A 221 -6.80 -21.92 10.05
N GLY A 222 -5.87 -21.38 9.25
CA GLY A 222 -5.62 -21.84 7.88
C GLY A 222 -6.79 -21.61 6.93
N ALA A 223 -7.68 -20.67 7.24
CA ALA A 223 -8.85 -20.35 6.45
C ALA A 223 -8.50 -19.48 5.22
N GLU A 224 -9.26 -19.63 4.15
CA GLU A 224 -9.06 -18.87 2.90
C GLU A 224 -9.86 -17.56 2.85
N SER A 225 -10.73 -17.32 3.84
CA SER A 225 -11.66 -16.19 3.85
C SER A 225 -11.96 -15.74 5.28
N LEU A 226 -12.06 -14.43 5.49
CA LEU A 226 -12.48 -13.84 6.78
C LEU A 226 -13.86 -14.32 7.20
N ARG A 227 -14.72 -14.70 6.24
CA ARG A 227 -16.07 -15.22 6.52
C ARG A 227 -16.05 -16.55 7.29
N GLU A 228 -14.96 -17.30 7.23
CA GLU A 228 -14.84 -18.58 7.95
C GLU A 228 -14.52 -18.40 9.44
N VAL A 229 -14.14 -17.19 9.85
CA VAL A 229 -13.73 -16.88 11.23
C VAL A 229 -14.60 -15.82 11.90
N ILE A 230 -15.65 -15.37 11.20
CA ILE A 230 -16.64 -14.44 11.71
C ILE A 230 -17.99 -15.18 11.75
N PRO A 231 -18.66 -15.28 12.92
CA PRO A 231 -19.90 -16.06 13.03
C PRO A 231 -21.04 -15.63 12.09
N PHE A 232 -21.21 -14.31 11.88
CA PHE A 232 -22.27 -13.74 11.03
C PHE A 232 -21.69 -12.73 10.03
N PRO A 233 -20.93 -13.22 9.03
CA PRO A 233 -20.22 -12.35 8.10
C PRO A 233 -21.20 -11.71 7.10
N LYS A 234 -20.76 -10.61 6.49
CA LYS A 234 -21.49 -9.97 5.39
C LYS A 234 -20.93 -10.43 4.04
N THR A 235 -21.75 -10.33 3.00
CA THR A 235 -21.28 -10.48 1.62
C THR A 235 -20.40 -9.30 1.20
N ALA A 236 -19.71 -9.40 0.05
CA ALA A 236 -18.92 -8.30 -0.51
C ALA A 236 -19.76 -7.03 -0.82
N LYS A 237 -21.09 -7.17 -0.88
CA LYS A 237 -22.03 -6.05 -1.06
C LYS A 237 -22.56 -5.49 0.28
N ALA A 238 -21.93 -5.83 1.40
CA ALA A 238 -22.36 -5.48 2.75
C ALA A 238 -23.78 -5.96 3.14
N VAL A 239 -24.25 -7.03 2.50
CA VAL A 239 -25.56 -7.66 2.78
C VAL A 239 -25.40 -8.82 3.76
N ASP A 240 -26.29 -8.91 4.74
CA ASP A 240 -26.48 -10.06 5.61
C ASP A 240 -27.58 -10.98 5.05
N LEU A 241 -27.20 -12.19 4.65
CA LEU A 241 -28.14 -13.16 4.07
C LEU A 241 -28.94 -13.94 5.12
N MET A 242 -28.53 -13.91 6.39
CA MET A 242 -29.22 -14.64 7.46
C MET A 242 -30.47 -13.89 7.94
N VAL A 243 -30.39 -12.55 7.96
CA VAL A 243 -31.45 -11.68 8.47
C VAL A 243 -32.00 -10.72 7.41
N ASP A 244 -31.66 -10.95 6.14
CA ASP A 244 -32.08 -10.14 5.00
C ASP A 244 -31.81 -8.62 5.16
N ALA A 245 -30.63 -8.27 5.67
CA ALA A 245 -30.24 -6.87 5.94
C ALA A 245 -29.26 -6.34 4.88
N PRO A 246 -29.31 -5.04 4.51
CA PRO A 246 -30.17 -4.00 5.06
C PRO A 246 -31.63 -4.09 4.59
N THR A 247 -32.55 -3.61 5.43
CA THR A 247 -33.99 -3.52 5.14
C THR A 247 -34.45 -2.06 5.03
N PRO A 248 -35.56 -1.78 4.31
CA PRO A 248 -36.14 -0.44 4.30
C PRO A 248 -36.69 -0.06 5.68
N VAL A 249 -36.64 1.24 5.99
CA VAL A 249 -37.24 1.83 7.21
C VAL A 249 -38.54 2.55 6.86
N SER A 250 -39.41 2.74 7.86
CA SER A 250 -40.70 3.41 7.64
C SER A 250 -40.54 4.92 7.39
N PRO A 251 -41.46 5.55 6.64
CA PRO A 251 -41.45 7.00 6.45
C PRO A 251 -41.55 7.79 7.76
N ALA A 252 -42.22 7.24 8.79
CA ALA A 252 -42.33 7.86 10.10
C ALA A 252 -40.97 7.97 10.80
N GLN A 253 -40.15 6.91 10.75
CA GLN A 253 -38.80 6.90 11.30
C GLN A 253 -37.88 7.88 10.57
N LEU A 254 -37.96 7.95 9.24
CA LEU A 254 -37.20 8.93 8.44
C LEU A 254 -37.57 10.38 8.83
N LYS A 255 -38.87 10.64 8.99
CA LYS A 255 -39.38 11.96 9.42
C LYS A 255 -38.92 12.32 10.83
N GLU A 256 -38.95 11.38 11.76
CA GLU A 256 -38.47 11.57 13.14
C GLU A 256 -36.99 11.98 13.16
N LEU A 257 -36.17 11.34 12.32
CA LEU A 257 -34.74 11.65 12.17
C LEU A 257 -34.46 12.88 11.30
N GLY A 258 -35.49 13.49 10.69
CA GLY A 258 -35.34 14.66 9.82
C GLY A 258 -34.60 14.38 8.51
N ILE A 259 -34.59 13.13 8.04
CA ILE A 259 -33.89 12.70 6.82
C ILE A 259 -34.87 12.15 5.77
N SER A 260 -34.46 12.13 4.51
CA SER A 260 -35.23 11.52 3.43
C SER A 260 -34.32 10.81 2.42
N VAL A 261 -34.84 9.79 1.76
CA VAL A 261 -34.15 9.13 0.65
C VAL A 261 -34.38 9.97 -0.61
N LYS A 262 -33.30 10.41 -1.26
CA LYS A 262 -33.39 11.04 -2.59
C LYS A 262 -33.60 9.95 -3.63
N THR A 263 -34.75 10.00 -4.30
CA THR A 263 -35.03 9.31 -5.56
C THR A 263 -34.40 10.04 -6.73
#